data_AF-A0A8S9ISM5-F1
#
_entry.id   AF-A0A8S9ISM5-F1
#
_cell.length_a   1.000
_cell.length_b   1.000
_cell.length_c   1.000
_cell.angle_alpha   90.00
_cell.angle_beta   90.00
_cell.angle_gamma   90.00
#
_symmetry.space_group_name_H-M   'P 1'
#
loop_
_entity.id
_entity.type
_entity.pdbx_description
1 polymer ?
#
loop_
_entity_poly.entity_id
_entity_poly.type
_entity_poly.pdbx_seq_one_letter_code
_entity_poly.pdbx_strand_id
1 'polypeptide(L)'
;MIDTAKKSGIEGRVINLTSVIHSWVKPDCFSFPELLHPTKYNGTKAYAQSKLATILHAKALSRRLKDRNANVTINAVHPGIVKTGIIRAHKGLLTGEIKTFHI
;
A
#
# COMPACT_ATOMS: atom_id res chain seq x y z
N MET A 1 14.07 -11.46 -7.88
CA MET A 1 13.36 -10.72 -8.96
C MET A 1 14.29 -9.88 -9.81
N ILE A 2 15.16 -9.03 -9.24
CA ILE A 2 16.17 -8.27 -10.00
C ILE A 2 17.04 -9.21 -10.87
N ASP A 3 17.60 -10.26 -10.27
CA ASP A 3 18.42 -11.22 -11.02
C ASP A 3 17.65 -11.93 -12.13
N THR A 4 16.39 -12.25 -11.87
CA THR A 4 15.49 -12.87 -12.84
C THR A 4 15.25 -11.93 -14.03
N ALA A 5 14.89 -10.68 -13.76
CA ALA A 5 14.66 -9.66 -14.79
C ALA A 5 15.92 -9.37 -15.61
N LYS A 6 17.10 -9.39 -14.96
CA LYS A 6 18.39 -9.24 -15.64
C LYS A 6 18.69 -10.43 -16.56
N LYS A 7 18.42 -11.65 -16.10
CA LYS A 7 18.68 -12.88 -16.88
C LYS A 7 17.70 -13.06 -18.04
N SER A 8 16.43 -12.73 -17.85
CA SER A 8 15.40 -12.90 -18.87
C SER A 8 15.29 -11.73 -19.84
N GLY A 9 15.79 -10.55 -19.49
CA GLY A 9 15.57 -9.31 -20.24
C GLY A 9 14.15 -8.74 -20.11
N ILE A 10 13.28 -9.37 -19.32
CA ILE A 10 11.88 -8.97 -19.12
C ILE A 10 11.76 -8.13 -17.84
N GLU A 11 11.04 -7.01 -17.91
CA GLU A 11 10.78 -6.14 -16.75
C GLU A 11 9.99 -6.88 -15.65
N GLY A 12 10.50 -6.86 -14.41
CA GLY A 12 9.76 -7.35 -13.25
C GLY A 12 8.80 -6.28 -12.69
N ARG A 13 7.59 -6.66 -12.27
CA ARG A 13 6.61 -5.71 -11.70
C ARG A 13 6.12 -6.17 -10.34
N VAL A 14 6.26 -5.31 -9.33
CA VAL A 14 5.63 -5.49 -8.01
C VAL A 14 4.42 -4.56 -7.91
N ILE A 15 3.24 -5.11 -7.66
CA ILE A 15 2.02 -4.33 -7.48
C ILE A 15 1.51 -4.52 -6.04
N ASN A 16 1.58 -3.45 -5.26
CA ASN A 16 1.09 -3.42 -3.90
C ASN A 16 -0.36 -2.96 -3.84
N LEU A 17 -1.22 -3.68 -3.12
CA LEU A 17 -2.61 -3.30 -2.91
C LEU A 17 -2.77 -2.44 -1.65
N THR A 18 -3.15 -1.18 -1.85
CA THR A 18 -3.53 -0.25 -0.77
C THR A 18 -5.05 -0.02 -0.70
N SER A 19 -5.51 0.92 0.14
CA SER A 19 -6.92 1.25 0.36
C SER A 19 -7.05 2.74 0.61
N VAL A 20 -8.20 3.35 0.29
CA VAL A 20 -8.49 4.78 0.54
C VAL A 20 -8.27 5.17 2.00
N ILE A 21 -8.45 4.24 2.94
CA ILE A 21 -8.30 4.48 4.38
C ILE A 21 -6.89 4.93 4.79
N HIS A 22 -5.88 4.78 3.93
CA HIS A 22 -4.54 5.34 4.19
C HIS A 22 -4.57 6.86 4.42
N SER A 23 -5.52 7.58 3.81
CA SER A 23 -5.65 9.03 3.95
C SER A 23 -6.18 9.47 5.33
N TRP A 24 -6.67 8.53 6.14
CA TRP A 24 -7.13 8.82 7.50
C TRP A 24 -5.97 8.95 8.49
N VAL A 25 -4.75 8.59 8.07
CA VAL A 25 -3.53 8.81 8.84
C VAL A 25 -3.02 10.21 8.53
N LYS A 26 -3.05 11.09 9.53
CA LYS A 26 -2.39 12.40 9.43
C LYS A 26 -0.87 12.18 9.27
N PRO A 27 -0.15 13.04 8.51
CA PRO A 27 1.29 12.89 8.29
C PRO A 27 2.10 12.68 9.57
N ASP A 28 1.75 13.40 10.63
CA ASP A 28 2.45 13.38 11.92
C ASP A 28 2.00 12.23 12.85
N CYS A 29 1.05 11.40 12.42
CA CYS A 29 0.43 10.35 13.23
C CYS A 29 0.77 8.94 12.76
N PHE A 30 1.71 8.80 11.82
CA PHE A 30 2.22 7.48 11.45
C PHE A 30 3.22 6.99 12.50
N SER A 31 2.96 5.82 13.10
CA SER A 31 3.76 5.26 14.18
C SER A 31 3.79 3.74 14.10
N PHE A 32 4.97 3.19 13.77
CA PHE A 32 5.19 1.73 13.80
C PHE A 32 4.97 1.11 15.19
N PRO A 33 5.37 1.74 16.32
CA PRO A 33 5.05 1.22 17.65
C PRO A 33 3.56 1.13 17.94
N GLU A 34 2.76 2.11 17.48
CA GLU A 34 1.31 2.09 17.69
C GLU A 34 0.59 1.00 16.88
N LEU A 35 1.14 0.61 15.73
CA LEU A 35 0.62 -0.48 14.88
C LEU A 35 0.61 -1.83 15.60
N LEU A 36 1.56 -2.05 16.53
CA LEU A 36 1.76 -3.32 17.23
C LEU A 36 1.36 -3.24 18.71
N HIS A 37 0.70 -2.17 19.15
CA HIS A 37 0.44 -1.93 20.56
C HIS A 37 -0.67 -2.89 21.09
N PRO A 38 -0.33 -3.88 21.94
CA PRO A 38 -1.25 -4.97 22.26
C PRO A 38 -2.42 -4.54 23.17
N THR A 39 -2.23 -3.48 23.97
CA THR A 39 -3.20 -3.04 24.99
C THR A 39 -4.07 -1.85 24.57
N LYS A 40 -3.79 -1.21 23.42
CA LYS A 40 -4.54 -0.04 22.90
C LYS A 40 -4.84 -0.17 21.41
N TYR A 41 -5.20 -1.38 20.99
CA TYR A 41 -5.42 -1.67 19.58
C TYR A 41 -6.73 -1.07 19.06
N ASN A 42 -6.64 -0.24 18.02
CA ASN A 42 -7.78 0.22 17.24
C ASN A 42 -7.63 -0.33 15.82
N GLY A 43 -8.49 -1.28 15.44
CA GLY A 43 -8.38 -1.99 14.16
C GLY A 43 -8.47 -1.06 12.94
N THR A 44 -9.31 -0.04 12.99
CA THR A 44 -9.44 0.95 11.91
C THR A 44 -8.17 1.78 11.77
N LYS A 45 -7.62 2.28 12.88
CA LYS A 45 -6.36 3.06 12.89
C LYS A 45 -5.17 2.19 12.45
N ALA A 46 -5.06 0.98 12.98
CA ALA A 46 -4.00 0.04 12.60
C ALA A 46 -4.08 -0.31 11.10
N TYR A 47 -5.29 -0.57 10.58
CA TYR A 47 -5.50 -0.83 9.17
C TYR A 47 -5.12 0.37 8.30
N ALA A 48 -5.59 1.58 8.65
CA ALA A 48 -5.19 2.83 7.98
C ALA A 48 -3.67 3.00 7.92
N GLN A 49 -2.98 2.80 9.05
CA GLN A 49 -1.51 2.87 9.11
C GLN A 49 -0.85 1.78 8.26
N SER A 50 -1.35 0.55 8.27
CA SER A 50 -0.81 -0.53 7.42
C SER A 50 -0.90 -0.18 5.92
N LYS A 51 -1.99 0.47 5.51
CA LYS A 51 -2.22 0.87 4.11
C LYS A 51 -1.37 2.07 3.71
N LEU A 52 -1.10 2.99 4.64
CA LEU A 52 -0.09 4.03 4.45
C LEU A 52 1.32 3.44 4.36
N ALA A 53 1.66 2.49 5.23
CA ALA A 53 2.97 1.81 5.23
C ALA A 53 3.26 1.13 3.89
N THR A 54 2.25 0.51 3.27
CA THR A 54 2.35 -0.07 1.91
C THR A 54 2.75 0.96 0.85
N ILE A 55 2.21 2.19 0.91
CA ILE A 55 2.56 3.27 -0.01
C ILE A 55 3.98 3.77 0.26
N LEU A 56 4.33 3.97 1.54
CA LEU A 56 5.68 4.38 1.94
C LEU A 56 6.74 3.35 1.51
N HIS A 57 6.43 2.06 1.66
CA HIS A 57 7.26 0.96 1.21
C HIS A 57 7.46 0.99 -0.31
N ALA A 58 6.39 1.17 -1.10
CA ALA A 58 6.49 1.28 -2.56
C ALA A 58 7.38 2.46 -2.97
N LYS A 59 7.23 3.63 -2.33
CA LYS A 59 8.08 4.81 -2.58
C LYS A 59 9.55 4.55 -2.26
N ALA A 60 9.82 3.96 -1.09
CA ALA A 60 11.19 3.67 -0.65
C ALA A 60 11.86 2.62 -1.54
N LEU A 61 11.14 1.56 -1.91
CA LEU A 61 11.67 0.51 -2.78
C LEU A 61 11.85 1.00 -4.22
N SER A 62 10.94 1.83 -4.75
CA SER A 62 11.10 2.47 -6.06
C SER A 62 12.42 3.25 -6.17
N ARG A 63 12.76 4.06 -5.15
CA ARG A 63 14.06 4.74 -5.08
C ARG A 63 15.23 3.76 -5.10
N ARG A 64 15.20 2.74 -4.24
CA ARG A 64 16.27 1.72 -4.17
C ARG A 64 16.44 0.92 -5.47
N LEU A 65 15.36 0.68 -6.21
CA LEU A 65 15.41 0.00 -7.50
C LEU A 65 16.02 0.89 -8.58
N LYS A 66 15.67 2.18 -8.60
CA LYS A 66 16.28 3.19 -9.47
C LYS A 66 17.78 3.32 -9.19
N ASP A 67 18.18 3.44 -7.92
CA ASP A 67 19.59 3.55 -7.51
C ASP A 67 20.43 2.33 -7.95
N ARG A 68 19.79 1.16 -8.09
CA ARG A 68 20.42 -0.09 -8.55
C ARG A 68 20.34 -0.31 -10.05
N ASN A 69 19.75 0.63 -10.80
CA ASN A 69 19.42 0.49 -12.22
C ASN A 69 18.74 -0.86 -12.53
N ALA A 70 17.84 -1.30 -11.63
CA ALA A 70 17.17 -2.57 -11.77
C ALA A 70 16.02 -2.46 -12.78
N ASN A 71 15.91 -3.44 -13.70
CA ASN A 71 14.76 -3.56 -14.61
C ASN A 71 13.52 -4.12 -13.88
N VAL A 72 13.11 -3.41 -12.83
CA VAL A 72 12.02 -3.76 -11.95
C VAL A 72 11.28 -2.49 -11.55
N THR A 73 9.96 -2.49 -11.70
CA THR A 73 9.08 -1.43 -11.19
C THR A 73 8.27 -1.89 -9.99
N ILE A 74 7.93 -0.93 -9.13
CA ILE A 74 7.00 -1.15 -8.02
C ILE A 74 5.97 -0.02 -7.98
N ASN A 75 4.71 -0.38 -7.90
CA ASN A 75 3.59 0.55 -7.81
C ASN A 75 2.66 0.17 -6.66
N ALA A 76 1.95 1.16 -6.12
CA ALA A 76 0.89 0.95 -5.15
C ALA A 76 -0.44 1.39 -5.76
N VAL A 77 -1.45 0.51 -5.74
CA VAL A 77 -2.77 0.75 -6.33
C VAL A 77 -3.81 0.59 -5.25
N HIS A 78 -4.72 1.55 -5.13
CA HIS A 78 -5.97 1.35 -4.39
C HIS A 78 -7.06 1.00 -5.41
N PRO A 79 -7.83 -0.07 -5.20
CA PRO A 79 -8.84 -0.50 -6.17
C PRO A 79 -10.16 0.29 -6.05
N GLY A 80 -10.19 1.37 -5.28
CA GLY A 80 -11.41 2.10 -4.94
C GLY A 80 -12.24 1.36 -3.89
N ILE A 81 -13.54 1.70 -3.79
CA ILE A 81 -14.49 0.98 -2.95
C ILE A 81 -14.86 -0.32 -3.67
N VAL A 82 -14.25 -1.44 -3.24
CA VAL A 82 -14.56 -2.77 -3.75
C VAL A 82 -15.49 -3.47 -2.79
N LYS A 83 -16.54 -4.10 -3.32
CA LYS A 83 -17.52 -4.92 -2.59
C LYS A 83 -16.87 -6.23 -2.10
N THR A 84 -15.90 -6.11 -1.20
CA THR A 84 -15.26 -7.24 -0.52
C THR A 84 -15.91 -7.42 0.85
N GLY A 85 -16.06 -8.67 1.30
CA GLY A 85 -16.62 -9.02 2.62
C GLY A 85 -15.84 -8.49 3.84
N ILE A 86 -14.84 -7.63 3.63
CA ILE A 86 -14.12 -6.87 4.66
C ILE A 86 -15.09 -5.96 5.44
N ILE A 87 -16.20 -5.54 4.81
CA ILE A 87 -17.25 -4.73 5.41
C ILE A 87 -18.44 -5.59 5.88
N ARG A 88 -18.21 -6.67 6.63
CA ARG A 88 -19.33 -7.33 7.36
C ARG A 88 -19.68 -6.58 8.66
N ALA A 89 -18.81 -5.68 9.12
CA ALA A 89 -19.00 -4.94 10.37
C ALA A 89 -19.56 -3.51 10.21
N HIS A 90 -19.60 -2.91 9.01
CA HIS A 90 -20.04 -1.51 8.84
C HIS A 90 -21.02 -1.39 7.67
N LYS A 91 -22.32 -1.59 7.93
CA LYS A 91 -23.37 -1.33 6.94
C LYS A 91 -23.28 0.13 6.46
N GLY A 92 -22.97 0.31 5.18
CA GLY A 92 -23.17 1.57 4.46
C GLY A 92 -21.90 2.33 4.15
N LEU A 93 -21.32 2.08 2.96
CA LEU A 93 -20.77 3.19 2.20
C LEU A 93 -20.83 2.88 0.70
N LEU A 94 -21.26 3.90 -0.04
CA LEU A 94 -21.64 3.92 -1.45
C LEU A 94 -20.46 3.65 -2.40
N THR A 95 -20.80 3.23 -3.61
CA THR A 95 -19.96 2.62 -4.65
C THR A 95 -19.15 3.60 -5.50
N GLY A 96 -17.89 3.23 -5.83
CA GLY A 96 -17.22 3.55 -7.10
C GLY A 96 -16.14 4.66 -7.11
N GLU A 97 -14.89 4.27 -7.42
CA GLU A 97 -13.96 4.90 -8.41
C GLU A 97 -12.52 4.36 -8.24
N ILE A 98 -11.91 3.90 -9.35
CA ILE A 98 -10.50 3.46 -9.43
C ILE A 98 -9.66 4.66 -9.87
N LYS A 99 -8.77 5.16 -9.00
CA LYS A 99 -7.76 6.16 -9.36
C LYS A 99 -6.38 5.53 -9.24
N THR A 100 -5.67 5.47 -10.36
CA THR A 100 -4.27 5.03 -10.42
C THR A 100 -3.39 6.22 -10.13
N PHE A 101 -2.58 6.15 -9.07
CA PHE A 101 -1.53 7.14 -8.81
C PHE A 101 -0.24 6.68 -9.48
N HIS A 102 0.23 7.44 -10.47
CA HIS A 102 1.59 7.29 -11.00
C HIS A 102 2.55 8.11 -10.13
N ILE A 103 3.67 7.51 -9.73
CA ILE A 103 4.76 8.12 -8.95
C ILE A 103 6.06 7.98 -9.72
#